data_AF-A0AAE3JH84-F1
#
_entry.id   AF-A0AAE3JH84-F1
#
_cell.length_a   1.000
_cell.length_b   1.000
_cell.length_c   1.000
_cell.angle_alpha   90.00
_cell.angle_beta   90.00
_cell.angle_gamma   90.00
#
_symmetry.space_group_name_H-M   'P 1'
#
loop_
_entity.id
_entity.type
_entity.pdbx_description
1 polymer ?
#
loop_
_entity_poly.entity_id
_entity_poly.type
_entity_poly.pdbx_seq_one_letter_code
_entity_poly.pdbx_strand_id
1 'polypeptide(L)'
;TYGFGARLWKPVLETRQGAVVLAYNIQREDILPSEKAKAYRMKYDAMKHQGSKEGGLTLGELGEAAGESAKTVQRYIWISRLSDSLLDMVDAKKIGIMQAVDLSFLSEDAQQWVLVAIQETNVVITTQQSAMLKESDKKGELTFPMVRMMLEKEKTVERKVVIKTERINNYFPATYSREQIENIIYQLLENWKSTQ
;
A
#
# COMPACT_ATOMS: atom_id res chain seq x y z
N THR A 1 -37.96 26.74 4.98
CA THR A 1 -37.42 26.95 6.34
C THR A 1 -36.93 25.63 6.89
N TYR A 2 -35.79 25.66 7.58
CA TYR A 2 -35.01 24.54 8.10
C TYR A 2 -35.79 23.57 9.01
N GLY A 3 -35.34 22.31 9.05
CA GLY A 3 -35.74 21.31 10.05
C GLY A 3 -34.90 20.03 9.96
N PHE A 4 -33.76 20.02 10.64
CA PHE A 4 -32.85 18.90 10.87
C PHE A 4 -33.52 17.66 11.51
N GLY A 5 -32.95 16.47 11.26
CA GLY A 5 -32.78 15.45 12.31
C GLY A 5 -33.63 14.19 12.20
N ALA A 6 -33.00 13.11 11.69
CA ALA A 6 -32.99 11.76 12.27
C ALA A 6 -32.62 10.74 11.18
N ARG A 7 -31.32 10.59 10.91
CA ARG A 7 -30.79 9.36 10.29
C ARG A 7 -31.00 8.23 11.32
N LEU A 8 -32.15 7.57 11.23
CA LEU A 8 -32.49 6.36 11.96
C LEU A 8 -31.55 5.23 11.52
N TRP A 9 -30.38 5.15 12.15
CA TRP A 9 -29.73 3.86 12.37
C TRP A 9 -30.67 3.04 13.26
N LYS A 10 -31.56 2.25 12.64
CA LYS A 10 -32.24 1.16 13.34
C LYS A 10 -31.31 -0.06 13.31
N PRO A 11 -30.87 -0.58 14.46
CA PRO A 11 -30.20 -1.86 14.52
C PRO A 11 -31.23 -2.97 14.26
N VAL A 12 -30.78 -4.11 13.74
CA VAL A 12 -31.56 -5.34 13.55
C VAL A 12 -32.43 -5.39 12.27
N LEU A 13 -31.89 -6.00 11.22
CA LEU A 13 -32.63 -6.98 10.43
C LEU A 13 -31.73 -8.22 10.20
N GLU A 14 -32.10 -9.28 10.89
CA GLU A 14 -31.36 -10.50 11.16
C GLU A 14 -31.04 -11.37 9.91
N THR A 15 -29.78 -11.80 9.89
CA THR A 15 -29.24 -13.14 9.54
C THR A 15 -29.45 -13.80 8.17
N ARG A 16 -30.25 -13.28 7.24
CA ARG A 16 -30.16 -13.71 5.82
C ARG A 16 -30.15 -12.57 4.81
N GLN A 17 -30.99 -11.55 5.01
CA GLN A 17 -31.04 -10.41 4.09
C GLN A 17 -29.87 -9.46 4.28
N GLY A 18 -29.36 -9.26 5.51
CA GLY A 18 -28.16 -8.44 5.75
C GLY A 18 -26.91 -8.97 5.04
N ALA A 19 -26.73 -10.30 5.00
CA ALA A 19 -25.64 -10.92 4.25
C ALA A 19 -25.78 -10.73 2.73
N VAL A 20 -27.02 -10.80 2.22
CA VAL A 20 -27.37 -10.59 0.80
C VAL A 20 -27.21 -9.12 0.40
N VAL A 21 -27.67 -8.16 1.21
CA VAL A 21 -27.51 -6.72 0.96
C VAL A 21 -26.03 -6.32 1.02
N LEU A 22 -25.26 -6.86 1.97
CA LEU A 22 -23.83 -6.60 2.05
C LEU A 22 -23.05 -7.31 0.92
N ALA A 23 -23.50 -8.48 0.44
CA ALA A 23 -22.95 -9.13 -0.74
C ALA A 23 -23.22 -8.33 -2.02
N TYR A 24 -24.42 -7.79 -2.17
CA TYR A 24 -24.78 -6.89 -3.26
C TYR A 24 -23.93 -5.61 -3.24
N ASN A 25 -23.60 -5.09 -2.05
CA ASN A 25 -22.77 -3.90 -1.93
C ASN A 25 -21.32 -4.15 -2.40
N ILE A 26 -20.76 -5.33 -2.15
CA ILE A 26 -19.35 -5.70 -2.48
C ILE A 26 -19.11 -5.85 -4.00
N GLN A 27 -20.14 -6.19 -4.78
CA GLN A 27 -20.03 -6.44 -6.23
C GLN A 27 -20.39 -5.22 -7.10
N ARG A 28 -20.73 -4.06 -6.51
CA ARG A 28 -20.96 -2.84 -7.31
C ARG A 28 -19.67 -2.37 -7.98
N GLU A 29 -19.76 -1.99 -9.26
CA GLU A 29 -18.61 -1.50 -10.05
C GLU A 29 -17.94 -0.25 -9.43
N ASP A 30 -18.70 0.55 -8.67
CA ASP A 30 -18.23 1.81 -8.04
C ASP A 30 -17.99 1.72 -6.53
N ILE A 31 -17.81 0.52 -5.95
CA ILE A 31 -17.54 0.41 -4.51
C ILE A 31 -16.17 1.01 -4.14
N LEU A 32 -16.15 1.89 -3.12
CA LEU A 32 -14.91 2.45 -2.63
C LEU A 32 -14.07 1.38 -1.88
N PRO A 33 -12.73 1.42 -1.98
CA PRO A 33 -11.86 0.55 -1.19
C PRO A 33 -12.19 0.54 0.32
N SER A 34 -12.52 1.70 0.90
CA SER A 34 -12.89 1.82 2.32
C SER A 34 -14.21 1.13 2.65
N GLU A 35 -15.24 1.29 1.81
CA GLU A 35 -16.54 0.65 1.94
C GLU A 35 -16.41 -0.87 1.85
N LYS A 36 -15.60 -1.34 0.89
CA LYS A 36 -15.29 -2.76 0.70
C LYS A 36 -14.55 -3.34 1.90
N ALA A 37 -13.56 -2.61 2.43
CA ALA A 37 -12.85 -2.98 3.65
C ALA A 37 -13.79 -3.13 4.85
N LYS A 38 -14.65 -2.14 5.08
CA LYS A 38 -15.65 -2.13 6.16
C LYS A 38 -16.64 -3.29 5.99
N ALA A 39 -17.14 -3.54 4.78
CA ALA A 39 -18.06 -4.63 4.50
C ALA A 39 -17.43 -6.02 4.76
N TYR A 40 -16.21 -6.25 4.28
CA TYR A 40 -15.52 -7.52 4.55
C TYR A 40 -15.23 -7.72 6.04
N ARG A 41 -14.85 -6.65 6.76
CA ARG A 41 -14.63 -6.72 8.20
C ARG A 41 -15.91 -7.08 8.96
N MET A 42 -17.03 -6.45 8.65
CA MET A 42 -18.32 -6.78 9.28
C MET A 42 -18.71 -8.24 9.06
N LYS A 43 -18.55 -8.77 7.83
CA LYS A 43 -18.81 -10.19 7.54
C LYS A 43 -17.88 -11.09 8.35
N TYR A 44 -16.58 -10.82 8.33
CA TYR A 44 -15.60 -11.59 9.06
C TYR A 44 -15.87 -11.63 10.57
N ASP A 45 -16.23 -10.48 11.17
CA ASP A 45 -16.53 -10.40 12.60
C ASP A 45 -17.83 -11.14 12.94
N ALA A 46 -18.90 -10.99 12.15
CA ALA A 46 -20.17 -11.70 12.35
C ALA A 46 -19.97 -13.24 12.32
N MET A 47 -19.13 -13.70 11.41
CA MET A 47 -18.75 -15.10 11.28
C MET A 47 -18.00 -15.64 12.49
N LYS A 48 -17.04 -14.87 13.03
CA LYS A 48 -16.30 -15.26 14.23
C LYS A 48 -17.20 -15.40 15.46
N HIS A 49 -18.22 -14.55 15.59
CA HIS A 49 -19.14 -14.52 16.73
C HIS A 49 -20.20 -15.63 16.70
N GLN A 50 -20.58 -16.14 15.53
CA GLN A 50 -21.58 -17.20 15.42
C GLN A 50 -21.10 -18.58 15.92
N GLY A 51 -19.84 -18.68 16.34
CA GLY A 51 -19.19 -19.94 16.68
C GLY A 51 -19.00 -20.77 15.42
N SER A 52 -17.75 -21.04 15.05
CA SER A 52 -17.45 -21.96 13.96
C SER A 52 -17.94 -23.36 14.33
N LYS A 53 -19.22 -23.66 14.07
CA LYS A 53 -19.67 -25.03 13.86
C LYS A 53 -18.84 -25.56 12.71
N GLU A 54 -18.22 -26.72 12.92
CA GLU A 54 -17.39 -27.47 11.98
C GLU A 54 -17.74 -27.15 10.51
N GLY A 55 -16.90 -26.34 9.86
CA GLY A 55 -17.12 -25.83 8.49
C GLY A 55 -17.40 -24.33 8.37
N GLY A 56 -17.04 -23.49 9.36
CA GLY A 56 -17.23 -22.03 9.31
C GLY A 56 -16.64 -21.41 8.04
N LEU A 57 -17.40 -20.55 7.35
CA LEU A 57 -16.97 -20.03 6.05
C LEU A 57 -15.56 -19.47 6.11
N THR A 58 -14.67 -20.09 5.35
CA THR A 58 -13.28 -19.68 5.27
C THR A 58 -13.19 -18.34 4.51
N LEU A 59 -12.08 -17.62 4.65
CA LEU A 59 -11.81 -16.45 3.79
C LEU A 59 -11.93 -16.78 2.30
N GLY A 60 -11.74 -18.07 1.94
CA GLY A 60 -12.01 -18.61 0.61
C GLY A 60 -13.46 -18.46 0.20
N GLU A 61 -14.40 -18.98 0.98
CA GLU A 61 -15.83 -18.90 0.69
C GLU A 61 -16.36 -17.45 0.66
N LEU A 62 -15.86 -16.58 1.54
CA LEU A 62 -16.17 -15.15 1.50
C LEU A 62 -15.66 -14.49 0.21
N GLY A 63 -14.50 -14.93 -0.27
CA GLY A 63 -13.92 -14.50 -1.55
C GLY A 63 -14.72 -15.04 -2.73
N GLU A 64 -15.03 -16.33 -2.77
CA GLU A 64 -15.78 -16.97 -3.84
C GLU A 64 -17.15 -16.31 -4.06
N ALA A 65 -17.88 -16.01 -2.98
CA ALA A 65 -19.15 -15.30 -3.05
C ALA A 65 -19.03 -13.89 -3.67
N ALA A 66 -17.84 -13.28 -3.62
CA ALA A 66 -17.54 -11.98 -4.18
C ALA A 66 -16.73 -12.04 -5.49
N GLY A 67 -16.41 -13.23 -6.00
CA GLY A 67 -15.51 -13.41 -7.15
C GLY A 67 -14.07 -13.01 -6.88
N GLU A 68 -13.62 -13.00 -5.61
CA GLU A 68 -12.30 -12.59 -5.19
C GLU A 68 -11.52 -13.72 -4.51
N SER A 69 -10.19 -13.64 -4.54
CA SER A 69 -9.37 -14.57 -3.77
C SER A 69 -9.45 -14.31 -2.27
N ALA A 70 -9.27 -15.35 -1.46
CA ALA A 70 -9.11 -15.22 0.00
C ALA A 70 -8.03 -14.18 0.40
N LYS A 71 -6.96 -14.09 -0.40
CA LYS A 71 -5.89 -13.11 -0.20
C LYS A 71 -6.36 -11.67 -0.41
N THR A 72 -7.25 -11.43 -1.37
CA THR A 72 -7.86 -10.12 -1.61
C THR A 72 -8.76 -9.73 -0.45
N VAL A 73 -9.65 -10.65 -0.03
CA VAL A 73 -10.52 -10.46 1.14
C VAL A 73 -9.70 -10.12 2.39
N GLN A 74 -8.64 -10.89 2.65
CA GLN A 74 -7.76 -10.67 3.80
C GLN A 74 -7.09 -9.29 3.79
N ARG A 75 -6.65 -8.81 2.61
CA ARG A 75 -6.08 -7.46 2.47
C ARG A 75 -7.08 -6.38 2.85
N TYR A 76 -8.31 -6.48 2.35
CA TYR A 76 -9.36 -5.51 2.69
C TYR A 76 -9.74 -5.56 4.18
N ILE A 77 -9.74 -6.74 4.79
CA ILE A 77 -9.90 -6.86 6.25
C ILE A 77 -8.77 -6.14 7.00
N TRP A 78 -7.52 -6.22 6.53
CA TRP A 78 -6.42 -5.45 7.12
C TRP A 78 -6.61 -3.95 6.91
N ILE A 79 -6.89 -3.51 5.68
CA ILE A 79 -7.14 -2.09 5.34
C ILE A 79 -8.24 -1.48 6.23
N SER A 80 -9.25 -2.26 6.66
CA SER A 80 -10.30 -1.77 7.58
C SER A 80 -9.80 -1.27 8.94
N ARG A 81 -8.53 -1.49 9.29
CA ARG A 81 -7.88 -1.03 10.52
C ARG A 81 -7.22 0.34 10.40
N LEU A 82 -7.19 0.91 9.19
CA LEU A 82 -6.72 2.28 9.00
C LEU A 82 -7.67 3.28 9.65
N SER A 83 -7.12 4.42 10.09
CA SER A 83 -7.92 5.58 10.46
C SER A 83 -8.78 6.04 9.28
N ASP A 84 -9.94 6.63 9.54
CA ASP A 84 -10.85 7.10 8.49
C ASP A 84 -10.14 8.07 7.52
N SER A 85 -9.30 8.97 8.03
CA SER A 85 -8.50 9.89 7.20
C SER A 85 -7.54 9.17 6.25
N LEU A 86 -6.94 8.05 6.66
CA LEU A 86 -6.08 7.25 5.78
C LEU A 86 -6.91 6.43 4.79
N LEU A 87 -8.10 5.95 5.18
CA LEU A 87 -9.05 5.30 4.27
C LEU A 87 -9.50 6.25 3.15
N ASP A 88 -9.82 7.51 3.48
CA ASP A 88 -10.19 8.53 2.50
C ASP A 88 -9.07 8.75 1.48
N MET A 89 -7.81 8.66 1.90
CA MET A 89 -6.65 8.75 1.01
C MET A 89 -6.50 7.51 0.11
N VAL A 90 -6.94 6.33 0.54
CA VAL A 90 -7.01 5.13 -0.32
C VAL A 90 -8.10 5.29 -1.38
N ASP A 91 -9.27 5.78 -0.98
CA ASP A 91 -10.39 6.03 -1.89
C ASP A 91 -10.03 7.08 -2.94
N ALA A 92 -9.32 8.14 -2.52
CA ALA A 92 -8.76 9.16 -3.40
C ALA A 92 -7.55 8.68 -4.24
N LYS A 93 -7.16 7.40 -4.15
CA LYS A 93 -6.01 6.79 -4.84
C LYS A 93 -4.66 7.45 -4.53
N LYS A 94 -4.54 8.19 -3.43
CA LYS A 94 -3.28 8.76 -2.93
C LYS A 94 -2.42 7.73 -2.20
N ILE A 95 -3.05 6.72 -1.61
CA ILE A 95 -2.40 5.55 -1.00
C ILE A 95 -2.84 4.30 -1.78
N GLY A 96 -1.89 3.54 -2.32
CA GLY A 96 -2.18 2.29 -3.00
C GLY A 96 -2.56 1.17 -2.03
N ILE A 97 -3.21 0.12 -2.55
CA ILE A 97 -3.72 -1.01 -1.74
C ILE A 97 -2.60 -1.70 -0.93
N MET A 98 -1.39 -1.84 -1.49
CA MET A 98 -0.29 -2.47 -0.76
C MET A 98 0.22 -1.59 0.39
N GLN A 99 0.35 -0.29 0.15
CA GLN A 99 0.73 0.68 1.17
C GLN A 99 -0.32 0.71 2.27
N ALA A 100 -1.61 0.74 1.92
CA ALA A 100 -2.72 0.68 2.86
C ALA A 100 -2.67 -0.58 3.73
N VAL A 101 -2.37 -1.74 3.14
CA VAL A 101 -2.14 -2.98 3.89
C VAL A 101 -0.99 -2.81 4.87
N ASP A 102 0.17 -2.30 4.45
CA ASP A 102 1.31 -2.11 5.35
C ASP A 102 0.99 -1.15 6.51
N LEU A 103 0.38 0.00 6.20
CA LEU A 103 0.00 1.03 7.16
C LEU A 103 -1.05 0.53 8.16
N SER A 104 -1.89 -0.43 7.78
CA SER A 104 -2.92 -1.00 8.66
C SER A 104 -2.37 -1.87 9.81
N PHE A 105 -1.06 -2.16 9.79
CA PHE A 105 -0.36 -2.83 10.89
C PHE A 105 0.28 -1.85 11.87
N LEU A 106 0.28 -0.55 11.56
CA LEU A 106 0.82 0.47 12.45
C LEU A 106 -0.11 0.72 13.64
N SER A 107 0.50 1.07 14.78
CA SER A 107 -0.20 1.67 15.92
C SER A 107 -1.00 2.93 15.53
N GLU A 108 -2.02 3.28 16.31
CA GLU A 108 -2.85 4.48 16.04
C GLU A 108 -2.00 5.76 16.00
N ASP A 109 -1.05 5.91 16.92
CA ASP A 109 -0.11 7.03 16.96
C ASP A 109 0.76 7.08 15.69
N ALA A 110 1.30 5.94 15.26
CA ALA A 110 2.10 5.86 14.05
C ALA A 110 1.30 6.15 12.78
N GLN A 111 0.04 5.72 12.70
CA GLN A 111 -0.86 6.10 11.61
C GLN A 111 -1.09 7.61 11.58
N GLN A 112 -1.26 8.25 12.75
CA GLN A 112 -1.40 9.71 12.85
C GLN A 112 -0.13 10.44 12.39
N TRP A 113 1.05 9.96 12.78
CA TRP A 113 2.33 10.49 12.32
C TRP A 113 2.47 10.43 10.79
N VAL A 114 2.11 9.30 10.19
CA VAL A 114 2.12 9.14 8.72
C VAL A 114 1.14 10.12 8.06
N LEU A 115 -0.08 10.24 8.60
CA LEU A 115 -1.09 11.16 8.09
C LEU A 115 -0.59 12.61 8.08
N VAL A 116 -0.02 13.08 9.20
CA VAL A 116 0.53 14.43 9.33
C VAL A 116 1.66 14.65 8.31
N ALA A 117 2.59 13.70 8.20
CA ALA A 117 3.69 13.82 7.24
C ALA A 117 3.19 13.87 5.78
N ILE A 118 2.17 13.09 5.40
CA ILE A 118 1.54 13.17 4.08
C ILE A 118 0.91 14.55 3.85
N GLN A 119 0.20 15.09 4.84
CA GLN A 119 -0.49 16.38 4.71
C GLN A 119 0.48 17.56 4.61
N GLU A 120 1.59 17.53 5.34
CA GLU A 120 2.61 18.58 5.33
C GLU A 120 3.45 18.60 4.05
N THR A 121 3.78 17.42 3.51
CA THR A 121 4.73 17.28 2.39
C THR A 121 4.07 16.96 1.05
N ASN A 122 2.79 16.56 1.07
CA ASN A 122 2.05 16.03 -0.07
C ASN A 122 2.78 14.85 -0.75
N VAL A 123 3.54 14.06 0.02
CA VAL A 123 4.30 12.91 -0.48
C VAL A 123 3.38 11.77 -0.92
N VAL A 124 3.76 11.09 -2.00
CA VAL A 124 3.15 9.81 -2.40
C VAL A 124 3.98 8.67 -1.84
N ILE A 125 3.42 7.95 -0.87
CA ILE A 125 4.11 6.85 -0.18
C ILE A 125 4.37 5.70 -1.15
N THR A 126 5.62 5.28 -1.26
CA THR A 126 6.02 4.10 -2.03
C THR A 126 5.83 2.81 -1.22
N THR A 127 5.78 1.65 -1.90
CA THR A 127 5.72 0.34 -1.22
C THR A 127 6.91 0.09 -0.30
N GLN A 128 8.10 0.58 -0.68
CA GLN A 128 9.29 0.44 0.15
C GLN A 128 9.17 1.25 1.44
N GLN A 129 8.69 2.49 1.35
CA GLN A 129 8.49 3.35 2.52
C GLN A 129 7.44 2.77 3.48
N SER A 130 6.28 2.33 2.98
CA SER A 130 5.25 1.70 3.83
C SER A 130 5.74 0.43 4.53
N ALA A 131 6.53 -0.39 3.83
CA ALA A 131 7.14 -1.59 4.41
C ALA A 131 8.17 -1.26 5.50
N MET A 132 9.00 -0.22 5.30
CA MET A 132 9.96 0.24 6.30
C MET A 132 9.27 0.78 7.55
N LEU A 133 8.23 1.60 7.38
CA LEU A 133 7.41 2.12 8.49
C LEU A 133 6.84 0.98 9.33
N LYS A 134 6.22 -0.01 8.67
CA LYS A 134 5.66 -1.19 9.33
C LYS A 134 6.71 -1.98 10.11
N GLU A 135 7.88 -2.20 9.53
CA GLU A 135 8.95 -2.96 10.20
C GLU A 135 9.52 -2.20 11.42
N SER A 136 9.65 -0.88 11.33
CA SER A 136 10.11 -0.05 12.46
C SER A 136 9.08 0.03 13.59
N ASP A 137 7.78 0.16 13.28
CA ASP A 137 6.71 0.16 14.30
C ASP A 137 6.63 -1.19 15.00
N LYS A 138 6.75 -2.30 14.25
CA LYS A 138 6.80 -3.66 14.80
C LYS A 138 7.94 -3.86 15.79
N LYS A 139 9.07 -3.16 15.63
CA LYS A 139 10.20 -3.17 16.57
C LYS A 139 10.03 -2.23 17.77
N GLY A 140 8.99 -1.39 17.76
CA GLY A 140 8.79 -0.34 18.78
C GLY A 140 9.78 0.82 18.68
N GLU A 141 10.45 0.96 17.53
CA GLU A 141 11.49 1.97 17.30
C GLU A 141 10.97 3.18 16.51
N LEU A 142 9.74 3.09 15.98
CA LEU A 142 9.20 4.15 15.14
C LEU A 142 8.91 5.41 15.97
N THR A 143 9.38 6.55 15.47
CA THR A 143 9.13 7.87 16.05
C THR A 143 8.69 8.84 14.97
N PHE A 144 7.99 9.92 15.33
CA PHE A 144 7.54 10.91 14.36
C PHE A 144 8.67 11.52 13.50
N PRO A 145 9.84 11.89 14.05
CA PRO A 145 10.97 12.34 13.21
C PRO A 145 11.45 11.28 12.22
N MET A 146 11.45 10.00 12.59
CA MET A 146 11.81 8.91 11.68
C MET A 146 10.77 8.74 10.57
N VAL A 147 9.48 8.87 10.87
CA VAL A 147 8.41 8.85 9.84
C VAL A 147 8.66 9.94 8.80
N ARG A 148 8.88 11.18 9.24
CA ARG A 148 9.22 12.30 8.34
C ARG A 148 10.44 11.97 7.49
N MET A 149 11.54 11.57 8.11
CA MET A 149 12.77 11.21 7.39
C MET A 149 12.56 10.08 6.37
N MET A 150 11.80 9.04 6.71
CA MET A 150 11.53 7.90 5.82
C MET A 150 10.67 8.29 4.63
N LEU A 151 9.70 9.19 4.84
CA LEU A 151 8.82 9.68 3.79
C LEU A 151 9.47 10.78 2.93
N GLU A 152 10.33 11.61 3.52
CA GLU A 152 11.08 12.67 2.85
C GLU A 152 12.23 12.17 1.98
N LYS A 153 12.77 10.96 2.24
CA LYS A 153 13.84 10.38 1.42
C LYS A 153 13.39 10.34 -0.04
N GLU A 154 13.81 11.33 -0.80
CA GLU A 154 13.70 11.36 -2.24
C GLU A 154 14.26 10.05 -2.77
N LYS A 155 13.57 9.51 -3.78
CA LYS A 155 14.16 8.47 -4.61
C LYS A 155 15.53 8.99 -5.02
N THR A 156 16.61 8.35 -4.57
CA THR A 156 17.86 8.42 -5.29
C THR A 156 17.51 7.87 -6.67
N VAL A 157 17.24 8.75 -7.62
CA VAL A 157 17.08 8.37 -9.01
C VAL A 157 18.47 7.88 -9.39
N GLU A 158 18.68 6.57 -9.32
CA GLU A 158 19.85 5.95 -9.91
C GLU A 158 19.85 6.40 -11.37
N ARG A 159 20.77 7.33 -11.71
CA ARG A 159 20.91 7.79 -13.07
C ARG A 159 21.44 6.61 -13.88
N LYS A 160 20.53 5.89 -14.51
CA LYS A 160 20.89 4.81 -15.43
C LYS A 160 21.43 5.43 -16.71
N VAL A 161 22.76 5.54 -16.79
CA VAL A 161 23.46 5.94 -18.01
C VAL A 161 23.67 4.70 -18.87
N VAL A 162 23.05 4.68 -20.06
CA VAL A 162 23.29 3.63 -21.06
C VAL A 162 24.08 4.24 -22.21
N ILE A 163 25.30 3.76 -22.42
CA ILE A 163 26.13 4.14 -23.56
C ILE A 163 26.00 3.04 -24.61
N LYS A 164 25.48 3.38 -25.79
CA LYS A 164 25.32 2.42 -26.89
C LYS A 164 26.68 1.95 -27.40
N THR A 165 26.83 0.65 -27.67
CA THR A 165 28.05 0.04 -28.22
C THR A 165 28.51 0.70 -29.51
N GLU A 166 27.57 1.05 -30.40
CA GLU A 166 27.86 1.79 -31.64
C GLU A 166 28.62 3.09 -31.39
N ARG A 167 28.25 3.81 -30.32
CA ARG A 167 28.91 5.06 -29.94
C ARG A 167 30.29 4.80 -29.37
N ILE A 168 30.47 3.73 -28.58
CA ILE A 168 31.77 3.35 -28.00
C ILE A 168 32.74 2.95 -29.13
N ASN A 169 32.30 2.14 -30.08
CA ASN A 169 33.14 1.63 -31.17
C ASN A 169 33.75 2.74 -32.06
N ASN A 170 33.18 3.94 -32.09
CA ASN A 170 33.76 5.08 -32.81
C ASN A 170 35.06 5.62 -32.18
N TYR A 171 35.34 5.27 -30.93
CA TYR A 171 36.51 5.77 -30.18
C TYR A 171 37.62 4.72 -30.02
N PHE A 172 37.37 3.47 -30.42
CA PHE A 172 38.31 2.36 -30.24
C PHE A 172 38.62 1.68 -31.58
N PRO A 173 39.86 1.21 -31.80
CA PRO A 173 40.18 0.40 -32.97
C PRO A 173 39.35 -0.89 -33.01
N ALA A 174 39.00 -1.36 -34.22
CA ALA A 174 38.25 -2.61 -34.40
C ALA A 174 38.99 -3.86 -33.89
N THR A 175 40.29 -3.76 -33.64
CA THR A 175 41.14 -4.83 -33.10
C THR A 175 41.03 -4.99 -31.58
N TYR A 176 40.39 -4.06 -30.88
CA TYR A 176 40.29 -4.11 -29.42
C TYR A 176 39.20 -5.08 -28.99
N SER A 177 39.53 -5.92 -28.01
CA SER A 177 38.55 -6.79 -27.37
C SER A 177 37.60 -5.98 -26.48
N ARG A 178 36.43 -6.53 -26.20
CA ARG A 178 35.46 -5.94 -25.28
C ARG A 178 36.10 -5.61 -23.92
N GLU A 179 36.90 -6.52 -23.39
CA GLU A 179 37.56 -6.36 -22.10
C GLU A 179 38.59 -5.23 -22.11
N GLN A 180 39.36 -5.08 -23.21
CA GLN A 180 40.29 -3.95 -23.38
C GLN A 180 39.55 -2.60 -23.40
N ILE A 181 38.40 -2.55 -24.08
CA ILE A 181 37.55 -1.35 -24.12
C ILE A 181 36.99 -1.04 -22.72
N GLU A 182 36.44 -2.04 -22.02
CA GLU A 182 35.91 -1.88 -20.67
C GLU A 182 37.00 -1.40 -19.68
N ASN A 183 38.19 -2.01 -19.72
CA ASN A 183 39.31 -1.62 -18.87
C ASN A 183 39.75 -0.16 -19.10
N ILE A 184 39.82 0.29 -20.35
CA ILE A 184 40.18 1.68 -20.66
C ILE A 184 39.09 2.63 -20.17
N ILE A 185 37.81 2.28 -20.34
CA ILE A 185 36.69 3.07 -19.81
C ILE A 185 36.83 3.21 -18.29
N TYR A 186 37.10 2.13 -17.57
CA TYR A 186 37.30 2.18 -16.12
C TYR A 186 38.51 3.03 -15.73
N GLN A 187 39.64 2.91 -16.44
CA GLN A 187 40.82 3.76 -16.19
C GLN A 187 40.52 5.24 -16.39
N LEU A 188 39.81 5.61 -17.46
CA LEU A 188 39.41 6.99 -17.72
C LEU A 188 38.48 7.53 -16.61
N LEU A 189 37.55 6.70 -16.13
CA LEU A 189 36.64 7.06 -15.04
C LEU A 189 37.37 7.21 -13.71
N GLU A 190 38.31 6.33 -13.38
CA GLU A 190 39.08 6.42 -12.12
C GLU A 190 40.02 7.64 -12.15
N ASN A 191 40.62 7.94 -13.30
CA ASN A 191 41.42 9.16 -13.48
C ASN A 191 40.57 10.42 -13.34
N TRP A 192 39.37 10.45 -13.91
CA TRP A 192 38.46 11.59 -13.72
C TRP A 192 38.05 11.74 -12.25
N LYS A 193 37.75 10.63 -11.58
CA LYS A 193 37.37 10.60 -10.16
C LYS A 193 38.50 11.08 -9.25
N SER A 194 39.76 10.77 -9.56
CA SER A 194 40.90 11.25 -8.77
C SER A 194 41.22 12.73 -8.99
N THR A 195 40.65 13.35 -10.03
CA THR A 195 40.74 14.81 -10.30
C THR A 195 39.58 15.62 -9.71
N GLN A 196 38.62 14.97 -9.05
CA GLN A 196 37.54 15.60 -8.27
C GLN A 196 37.97 15.79 -6.82
#